data_AF-A0AAU6YSG0-F1
#
_entry.id   AF-A0AAU6YSG0-F1
#
_cell.length_a   1.000
_cell.length_b   1.000
_cell.length_c   1.000
_cell.angle_alpha   90.00
_cell.angle_beta   90.00
_cell.angle_gamma   90.00
#
_symmetry.space_group_name_H-M   'P 1'
#
loop_
_entity.id
_entity.type
_entity.pdbx_description
1 polymer ?
#
loop_
_entity_poly.entity_id
_entity_poly.type
_entity_poly.pdbx_seq_one_letter_code
_entity_poly.pdbx_strand_id
1 'polypeptide(L)'
;MSSHNALLKHVSIAAEDSSLVATFDIEGNIPGQGAYVVGLVAATPDHSHQRRMGIEFMNGEAVSFYCFSHDGTEENFDLTGVEHSGNTITGHFPLSTVMGLAKGHLMTAFSDCDGRDFQANVPVKEAL
;
A
#
# COMPACT_ATOMS: atom_id res chain seq x y z
N MET A 1 23.20 7.31 8.18
CA MET A 1 22.61 6.03 7.72
C MET A 1 21.88 6.31 6.43
N SER A 2 22.16 5.54 5.39
CA SER A 2 21.62 5.74 4.04
C SER A 2 20.19 5.20 4.00
N SER A 3 19.19 6.08 4.03
CA SER A 3 17.77 5.76 3.83
C SER A 3 17.44 5.33 2.39
N HIS A 4 18.45 5.10 1.54
CA HIS A 4 18.30 4.83 0.10
C HIS A 4 17.92 3.36 -0.22
N ASN A 5 17.46 2.57 0.76
CA ASN A 5 17.38 1.10 0.64
C ASN A 5 15.96 0.54 0.81
N ALA A 6 14.89 1.31 0.55
CA ALA A 6 13.50 0.81 0.62
C ALA A 6 12.58 1.49 -0.41
N LEU A 7 13.10 1.83 -1.59
CA LEU A 7 12.30 2.47 -2.64
C LEU A 7 11.44 1.44 -3.37
N LEU A 8 10.17 1.74 -3.61
CA LEU A 8 9.29 0.98 -4.49
C LEU A 8 9.89 0.93 -5.91
N LYS A 9 10.18 -0.29 -6.38
CA LYS A 9 10.65 -0.59 -7.74
C LYS A 9 9.53 -1.07 -8.64
N HIS A 10 8.69 -1.94 -8.12
CA HIS A 10 7.57 -2.51 -8.84
C HIS A 10 6.41 -2.68 -7.89
N VAL A 11 5.21 -2.31 -8.36
CA VAL A 11 3.98 -2.54 -7.62
C VAL A 11 2.97 -3.17 -8.56
N SER A 12 2.35 -4.24 -8.11
CA SER A 12 1.30 -4.93 -8.85
C SER A 12 0.11 -5.24 -7.97
N ILE A 13 -1.07 -5.28 -8.58
CA ILE A 13 -2.29 -5.73 -7.92
C ILE A 13 -2.97 -6.84 -8.72
N ALA A 14 -3.58 -7.76 -8.00
CA ALA A 14 -4.47 -8.78 -8.54
C ALA A 14 -5.70 -8.92 -7.65
N ALA A 15 -6.84 -9.24 -8.25
CA ALA A 15 -8.03 -9.65 -7.51
C ALA A 15 -8.00 -11.17 -7.31
N GLU A 16 -8.03 -11.61 -6.05
CA GLU A 16 -8.07 -13.03 -5.67
C GLU A 16 -9.18 -13.26 -4.66
N ASP A 17 -10.15 -14.09 -5.02
CA ASP A 17 -11.34 -14.41 -4.21
C ASP A 17 -12.05 -13.16 -3.64
N SER A 18 -11.80 -12.84 -2.37
CA SER A 18 -12.37 -11.72 -1.62
C SER A 18 -11.35 -10.62 -1.29
N SER A 19 -10.16 -10.66 -1.88
CA SER A 19 -9.05 -9.77 -1.56
C SER A 19 -8.48 -9.11 -2.82
N LEU A 20 -8.06 -7.86 -2.65
CA LEU A 20 -7.11 -7.20 -3.52
C LEU A 20 -5.70 -7.50 -3.00
N VAL A 21 -4.97 -8.34 -3.73
CA VAL A 21 -3.58 -8.69 -3.41
C VAL A 21 -2.67 -7.63 -4.00
N ALA A 22 -2.02 -6.86 -3.15
CA ALA A 22 -1.04 -5.85 -3.53
C ALA A 22 0.37 -6.34 -3.22
N THR A 23 1.22 -6.41 -4.24
CA THR A 23 2.63 -6.78 -4.09
C THR A 23 3.50 -5.56 -4.34
N PHE A 24 4.35 -5.24 -3.36
CA PHE A 24 5.30 -4.14 -3.39
C PHE A 24 6.72 -4.72 -3.37
N ASP A 25 7.42 -4.60 -4.50
CA ASP A 25 8.85 -4.89 -4.55
C ASP A 25 9.63 -3.62 -4.25
N ILE A 26 10.44 -3.67 -3.21
CA ILE A 26 11.32 -2.58 -2.80
C ILE A 26 12.77 -2.85 -3.22
N GLU A 27 13.54 -1.79 -3.42
CA GLU A 27 14.98 -1.84 -3.41
C GLU A 27 15.44 -2.07 -1.96
N GLY A 28 16.36 -3.00 -1.71
CA GLY A 28 16.83 -3.30 -0.36
C GLY A 28 15.84 -4.12 0.48
N ASN A 29 15.58 -3.71 1.72
CA ASN A 29 14.69 -4.39 2.67
C ASN A 29 13.94 -3.35 3.51
N ILE A 30 12.89 -3.78 4.21
CA ILE A 30 12.18 -2.91 5.18
C ILE A 30 13.20 -2.36 6.18
N PRO A 31 13.20 -1.04 6.45
CA PRO A 31 14.12 -0.46 7.42
C PRO A 31 13.97 -1.08 8.82
N GLY A 32 15.08 -1.58 9.38
CA GLY A 32 15.10 -2.16 10.73
C GLY A 32 15.02 -1.12 11.87
N GLN A 33 14.92 0.17 11.54
CA GLN A 33 14.74 1.27 12.48
C GLN A 33 13.83 2.33 11.87
N GLY A 34 12.97 2.94 12.70
CA GLY A 34 12.06 4.00 12.28
C GLY A 34 10.74 3.48 11.72
N ALA A 35 9.98 4.41 11.13
CA ALA A 35 8.69 4.12 10.51
C ALA A 35 8.85 3.98 8.99
N TYR A 36 8.22 2.99 8.41
CA TYR A 36 8.15 2.81 6.96
C TYR A 36 6.74 2.39 6.55
N VAL A 37 6.17 3.08 5.57
CA VAL A 37 4.84 2.80 5.05
C VAL A 37 4.93 2.49 3.57
N VAL A 38 4.21 1.48 3.11
CA VAL A 38 3.89 1.27 1.70
C VAL A 38 2.39 1.19 1.53
N GLY A 39 1.88 1.61 0.38
CA GLY A 39 0.45 1.56 0.18
C GLY A 39 0.00 1.92 -1.21
N LEU A 40 -1.31 1.85 -1.38
CA LEU A 40 -2.03 2.18 -2.60
C LEU A 40 -2.94 3.39 -2.35
N VAL A 41 -3.03 4.24 -3.35
CA VAL A 41 -4.06 5.25 -3.47
C VAL A 41 -4.93 4.89 -4.66
N ALA A 42 -6.21 4.70 -4.39
CA ALA A 42 -7.22 4.44 -5.39
C ALA A 42 -8.20 5.61 -5.43
N ALA A 43 -8.48 6.14 -6.61
CA ALA A 43 -9.37 7.28 -6.77
C ALA A 43 -10.29 7.14 -7.99
N THR A 44 -11.46 7.77 -7.94
CA THR A 44 -12.27 7.96 -9.16
C THR A 44 -11.54 8.92 -10.12
N PRO A 45 -11.81 8.86 -11.44
CA PRO A 45 -11.16 9.74 -12.42
C PRO A 45 -11.35 11.24 -12.16
N ASP A 46 -12.46 11.61 -11.51
CA ASP A 46 -12.80 12.97 -11.12
C ASP A 46 -12.32 13.33 -9.69
N HIS A 47 -11.61 12.41 -9.01
CA HIS A 47 -11.13 12.52 -7.64
C HIS A 47 -12.21 12.80 -6.58
N SER A 48 -13.50 12.59 -6.89
CA SER A 48 -14.60 12.75 -5.93
C SER A 48 -14.57 11.72 -4.81
N HIS A 49 -13.99 10.55 -5.07
CA HIS A 49 -13.76 9.52 -4.07
C HIS A 49 -12.30 9.06 -4.10
N GLN A 50 -11.73 8.91 -2.91
CA GLN A 50 -10.38 8.40 -2.72
C GLN A 50 -10.35 7.41 -1.56
N ARG A 51 -9.55 6.35 -1.74
CA ARG A 51 -9.21 5.34 -0.75
C ARG A 51 -7.69 5.26 -0.66
N ARG A 52 -7.14 5.32 0.56
CA ARG A 52 -5.71 5.16 0.83
C ARG A 52 -5.52 3.92 1.68
N MET A 53 -4.98 2.89 1.06
CA MET A 53 -4.67 1.61 1.69
C MET A 53 -3.19 1.62 2.08
N GLY A 54 -2.86 1.15 3.28
CA GLY A 54 -1.49 1.21 3.78
C GLY A 54 -1.10 0.04 4.67
N ILE A 55 0.18 -0.29 4.63
CA ILE A 55 0.87 -1.19 5.56
C ILE A 55 1.97 -0.37 6.21
N GLU A 56 1.95 -0.27 7.53
CA GLU A 56 2.97 0.40 8.32
C GLU A 56 3.88 -0.61 9.01
N PHE A 57 5.18 -0.35 8.91
CA PHE A 57 6.24 -1.07 9.57
C PHE A 57 6.93 -0.17 10.58
N MET A 58 7.21 -0.70 11.76
CA MET A 58 8.03 -0.06 12.78
C MET A 58 9.21 -0.97 13.12
N ASN A 59 10.42 -0.45 12.90
CA ASN A 59 11.66 -1.17 13.15
C ASN A 59 11.72 -2.56 12.46
N GLY A 60 11.19 -2.67 11.25
CA GLY A 60 11.21 -3.90 10.44
C GLY A 60 9.97 -4.77 10.56
N GLU A 61 9.10 -4.52 11.54
CA GLU A 61 7.92 -5.34 11.83
C GLU A 61 6.64 -4.63 11.39
N ALA A 62 5.72 -5.36 10.76
CA ALA A 62 4.40 -4.80 10.43
C ALA A 62 3.63 -4.51 11.72
N VAL A 63 3.10 -3.28 11.84
CA VAL A 63 2.35 -2.83 13.02
C VAL A 63 0.96 -2.30 12.70
N SER A 64 0.70 -1.93 11.44
CA SER A 64 -0.62 -1.49 11.01
C SER A 64 -0.93 -1.94 9.59
N PHE A 65 -2.20 -2.26 9.34
CA PHE A 65 -2.74 -2.61 8.04
C PHE A 65 -4.13 -1.99 7.93
N TYR A 66 -4.32 -1.04 7.01
CA TYR A 66 -5.47 -0.15 7.07
C TYR A 66 -5.96 0.34 5.71
N CYS A 67 -7.16 0.92 5.71
CA CYS A 67 -7.72 1.71 4.63
C CYS A 67 -8.36 2.99 5.17
N PHE A 68 -7.96 4.14 4.63
CA PHE A 68 -8.60 5.43 4.85
C PHE A 68 -9.53 5.79 3.71
N SER A 69 -10.71 6.25 4.07
CA SER A 69 -11.69 6.82 3.16
C SER A 69 -11.59 8.35 3.14
N HIS A 70 -11.94 8.97 2.00
CA HIS A 70 -11.95 10.44 1.88
C HIS A 70 -12.83 11.16 2.92
N ASP A 71 -13.84 10.49 3.47
CA ASP A 71 -14.70 11.02 4.54
C ASP A 71 -14.07 10.99 5.95
N GLY A 72 -12.81 10.54 6.06
CA GLY A 72 -12.08 10.42 7.32
C GLY A 72 -12.30 9.11 8.06
N THR A 73 -13.07 8.17 7.48
CA THR A 73 -13.24 6.84 8.06
C THR A 73 -11.95 6.04 7.91
N GLU A 74 -11.48 5.49 9.01
CA GLU A 74 -10.35 4.56 9.07
C GLU A 74 -10.87 3.15 9.37
N GLU A 75 -10.47 2.20 8.52
CA GLU A 75 -10.69 0.78 8.72
C GLU A 75 -9.34 0.12 8.98
N ASN A 76 -9.21 -0.54 10.13
CA ASN A 76 -8.04 -1.33 10.49
C ASN A 76 -8.33 -2.81 10.25
N PHE A 77 -7.34 -3.50 9.70
CA PHE A 77 -7.41 -4.91 9.34
C PHE A 77 -6.42 -5.74 10.16
N ASP A 78 -6.59 -7.05 10.15
CA ASP A 78 -5.70 -7.96 10.83
C ASP A 78 -4.33 -8.04 10.11
N LEU A 79 -3.24 -7.96 10.87
CA LEU A 79 -1.87 -8.07 10.36
C LEU A 79 -1.59 -9.43 9.71
N THR A 80 -2.42 -10.45 9.94
CA THR A 80 -2.33 -11.72 9.18
C THR A 80 -2.54 -11.54 7.67
N GLY A 81 -3.13 -10.41 7.24
CA GLY A 81 -3.24 -10.03 5.84
C GLY A 81 -1.96 -9.44 5.24
N VAL A 82 -0.87 -9.34 6.01
CA VAL A 82 0.42 -8.82 5.56
C VAL A 82 1.45 -9.93 5.61
N GLU A 83 2.11 -10.15 4.47
CA GLU A 83 3.27 -11.02 4.37
C GLU A 83 4.46 -10.20 3.86
N HIS A 84 5.66 -10.51 4.33
CA HIS A 84 6.86 -9.94 3.72
C HIS A 84 8.01 -10.96 3.76
N SER A 85 8.83 -10.94 2.72
CA SER A 85 10.03 -11.77 2.62
C SER A 85 11.11 -11.02 1.85
N GLY A 86 12.20 -10.68 2.53
CA GLY A 86 13.28 -9.90 1.95
C GLY A 86 12.78 -8.55 1.43
N ASN A 87 12.79 -8.39 0.12
CA ASN A 87 12.49 -7.14 -0.57
C ASN A 87 11.07 -7.08 -1.16
N THR A 88 10.19 -8.02 -0.80
CA THR A 88 8.81 -8.07 -1.27
C THR A 88 7.85 -8.03 -0.09
N ILE A 89 6.86 -7.14 -0.18
CA ILE A 89 5.75 -6.98 0.77
C ILE A 89 4.46 -7.32 0.03
N THR A 90 3.60 -8.13 0.63
CA THR A 90 2.30 -8.50 0.10
C THR A 90 1.22 -8.09 1.10
N GLY A 91 0.23 -7.32 0.66
CA GLY A 91 -0.96 -6.97 1.42
C GLY A 91 -2.21 -7.58 0.79
N HIS A 92 -2.97 -8.33 1.56
CA HIS A 92 -4.25 -8.92 1.18
C HIS A 92 -5.40 -8.03 1.65
N PHE A 93 -5.59 -6.89 0.97
CA PHE A 93 -6.64 -5.94 1.36
C PHE A 93 -8.01 -6.53 1.06
N PRO A 94 -9.04 -6.36 1.92
CA PRO A 94 -10.39 -6.77 1.58
C PRO A 94 -10.84 -6.12 0.27
N LEU A 95 -11.45 -6.86 -0.66
CA LEU A 95 -11.84 -6.31 -1.96
C LEU A 95 -12.81 -5.11 -1.81
N SER A 96 -13.54 -5.03 -0.69
CA SER A 96 -14.39 -3.89 -0.32
C SER A 96 -13.65 -2.55 -0.28
N THR A 97 -12.32 -2.53 -0.08
CA THR A 97 -11.51 -1.30 -0.10
C THR A 97 -11.50 -0.61 -1.46
N VAL A 98 -11.74 -1.36 -2.53
CA VAL A 98 -11.85 -0.84 -3.91
C VAL A 98 -13.25 -0.96 -4.50
N MET A 99 -14.20 -1.58 -3.78
CA MET A 99 -15.60 -1.62 -4.21
C MET A 99 -16.21 -0.21 -4.23
N GLY A 100 -16.90 0.12 -5.33
CA GLY A 100 -17.48 1.45 -5.54
C GLY A 100 -16.57 2.40 -6.31
N LEU A 101 -15.31 2.04 -6.54
CA LEU A 101 -14.49 2.73 -7.53
C LEU A 101 -15.01 2.38 -8.94
N ALA A 102 -15.22 3.41 -9.76
CA ALA A 102 -15.70 3.22 -11.12
C ALA A 102 -14.68 2.44 -11.97
N LYS A 103 -15.16 1.81 -13.04
CA LYS A 103 -14.27 1.25 -14.07
C LYS A 103 -13.38 2.36 -14.62
N GLY A 104 -12.07 2.10 -14.69
CA GLY A 104 -11.07 3.11 -15.05
C GLY A 104 -10.65 4.03 -13.89
N HIS A 105 -10.79 3.56 -12.65
CA HIS A 105 -10.21 4.22 -11.49
C HIS A 105 -8.70 4.45 -11.66
N LEU A 106 -8.19 5.46 -10.97
CA LEU A 106 -6.76 5.74 -10.91
C LEU A 106 -6.19 4.99 -9.72
N MET A 107 -5.19 4.15 -9.96
CA MET A 107 -4.44 3.45 -8.92
C MET A 107 -2.97 3.84 -8.98
N THR A 108 -2.43 4.32 -7.86
CA THR A 108 -1.00 4.58 -7.70
C THR A 108 -0.50 4.04 -6.37
N ALA A 109 0.79 3.79 -6.27
CA ALA A 109 1.43 3.40 -5.03
C ALA A 109 2.24 4.55 -4.43
N PHE A 110 2.49 4.45 -3.14
CA PHE A 110 3.31 5.39 -2.38
C PHE A 110 4.15 4.66 -1.34
N SER A 111 5.19 5.32 -0.87
CA SER A 111 5.93 4.92 0.31
C SER A 111 6.31 6.13 1.15
N ASP A 112 6.24 6.00 2.47
CA ASP A 112 6.64 7.04 3.42
C ASP A 112 7.72 6.49 4.37
N CYS A 113 8.65 7.35 4.80
CA CYS A 113 9.69 6.97 5.77
C CYS A 113 9.81 8.05 6.85
N ASP A 114 9.65 7.66 8.11
CA ASP A 114 9.66 8.56 9.27
C ASP A 114 8.73 9.79 9.10
N GLY A 115 7.51 9.55 8.59
CA GLY A 115 6.51 10.59 8.38
C GLY A 115 6.82 11.58 7.23
N ARG A 116 7.78 11.25 6.36
CA ARG A 116 8.07 12.01 5.14
C ARG A 116 7.65 11.22 3.92
N ASP A 117 6.86 11.84 3.06
CA ASP A 117 6.53 11.31 1.73
C ASP A 117 7.83 10.97 1.00
N PHE A 118 8.08 9.67 0.81
CA PHE A 118 9.33 9.19 0.24
C PHE A 118 9.19 8.95 -1.26
N GLN A 119 8.06 8.37 -1.68
CA GLN A 119 7.64 8.26 -3.07
C GLN A 119 6.12 8.40 -3.16
N ALA A 120 5.64 9.09 -4.19
CA ALA A 120 4.22 9.23 -4.50
C ALA A 120 3.99 9.01 -6.00
N ASN A 121 2.76 8.62 -6.35
CA ASN A 121 2.33 8.38 -7.73
C ASN A 121 3.16 7.30 -8.46
N VAL A 122 3.63 6.29 -7.73
CA VAL A 122 4.33 5.15 -8.33
C VAL A 122 3.33 4.35 -9.17
N PRO A 123 3.60 4.07 -10.46
CA PRO A 123 2.68 3.31 -11.30
C PRO A 123 2.43 1.91 -10.76
N VAL A 124 1.17 1.47 -10.81
CA VAL A 124 0.73 0.14 -10.40
C VAL A 124 0.38 -0.68 -11.63
N LYS A 125 0.89 -1.92 -11.69
CA LYS A 125 0.50 -2.88 -12.72
C LYS A 125 -0.76 -3.62 -12.26
N GLU A 126 -1.85 -3.40 -12.97
CA GLU A 126 -3.14 -4.02 -12.67
C GLU A 126 -3.32 -5.33 -13.45
N ALA A 127 -3.59 -6.43 -12.74
CA ALA A 127 -4.06 -7.69 -13.28
C ALA A 127 -5.43 -8.03 -12.65
N LEU A 128 -6.40 -7.14 -12.89
CA LEU A 128 -7.77 -7.19 -12.38
C LEU A 128 -8.73 -7.92 -13.32
#